data_AF-A0A8S1H9S6-F1
#
_entry.id   AF-A0A8S1H9S6-F1
#
_cell.length_a   1.000
_cell.length_b   1.000
_cell.length_c   1.000
_cell.angle_alpha   90.00
_cell.angle_beta   90.00
_cell.angle_gamma   90.00
#
_symmetry.space_group_name_H-M   'P 1'
#
loop_
_entity.id
_entity.type
_entity.pdbx_description
1 polymer ?
#
loop_
_entity_poly.entity_id
_entity_poly.type
_entity_poly.pdbx_seq_one_letter_code
_entity_poly.pdbx_strand_id
1 'polypeptide(L)'
;MAQRTIEETVHAFVERVFSVWSGLQLAIDQSSAGSETREKYLWLVNVTSEHIISTRGLGAEDLEEWLATILYHDFDLILEDDSVYGTSYLLLEAYGYIKHNDESRLNQLIAGLPTPQQVSEANKSSRREGNDEDDVDMDAISSGDEEEEDQEDKPERTKLQHVTDSDGWTTIVRNLVRRFGSLKENEESRLWGRRSAVWQETEGMAELQTALGEASKQTHQLWEENKDLQGRFVNDLSELQRIQLAITQLENERRTDQLQHARHSLAEVQRRASSIYEMLTAKRADIVKKLNDGTNFVALLQNQLITERLFEWKNRQKLAQVGLVFDDRDATLDEIQIEFEFLAEQNWQLHMFTCWMLDLLRRGPQLNDNNAQTTAANMSTLMDQLTKLLFMLVSQSFVVSVQPEPVLKTQHKFVTEVRLLIGEKLGIRQHLVNTNVTVKIIAEEEAKQLSSTHVNHKDIKTVGTISNDFEKMTMDERNHMAAKFNNSKLTRIAHRKTSAKRRHDGLEMLVQHAGGDRSKVRSSLPHQHFPAGQPGQV
;
A
#
# COMPACT_ATOMS: atom_id res chain seq x y z
N MET A 1 36.35 21.38 27.05
CA MET A 1 35.02 20.86 26.70
C MET A 1 35.28 19.65 25.82
N ALA A 2 34.76 18.48 26.19
CA ALA A 2 35.05 17.23 25.48
C ALA A 2 34.60 17.36 24.01
N GLN A 3 35.47 16.99 23.07
CA GLN A 3 35.10 16.80 21.66
C GLN A 3 34.04 15.71 21.63
N ARG A 4 32.77 16.08 21.37
CA ARG A 4 31.73 15.10 21.06
C ARG A 4 32.18 14.32 19.84
N THR A 5 32.04 12.99 19.88
CA THR A 5 32.34 12.18 18.71
C THR A 5 31.32 12.49 17.60
N ILE A 6 31.68 12.21 16.35
CA ILE A 6 30.76 12.39 15.21
C ILE A 6 29.48 11.56 15.45
N GLU A 7 29.62 10.35 15.99
CA GLU A 7 28.52 9.45 16.36
C GLU A 7 27.57 10.08 17.38
N GLU A 8 28.09 10.65 18.48
CA GLU A 8 27.28 11.33 19.49
C GLU A 8 26.54 12.55 18.92
N THR A 9 27.17 13.26 17.99
CA THR A 9 26.59 14.46 17.37
C THR A 9 25.48 14.10 16.39
N VAL A 10 25.66 13.03 15.60
CA VAL A 10 24.64 12.49 14.70
C VAL A 10 23.45 11.97 15.50
N HIS A 11 23.70 11.17 16.55
CA HIS A 11 22.62 10.65 17.39
C HIS A 11 21.77 11.75 18.01
N ALA A 12 22.41 12.76 18.63
CA ALA A 12 21.69 13.90 19.21
C ALA A 12 20.87 14.68 18.18
N PHE A 13 21.34 14.72 16.92
CA PHE A 13 20.62 15.39 15.84
C PHE A 13 19.43 14.56 15.34
N VAL A 14 19.60 13.25 15.14
CA VAL A 14 18.52 12.32 14.77
C VAL A 14 17.40 12.38 15.81
N GLU A 15 17.74 12.31 17.10
CA GLU A 15 16.79 12.45 18.20
C GLU A 15 16.04 13.79 18.15
N ARG A 16 16.76 14.88 17.90
CA ARG A 16 16.18 16.21 17.77
C ARG A 16 15.20 16.30 16.60
N VAL A 17 15.53 15.74 15.45
CA VAL A 17 14.65 15.72 14.25
C VAL A 17 13.41 14.87 14.51
N PHE A 18 13.57 13.66 15.07
CA PHE A 18 12.44 12.81 15.40
C PHE A 18 11.55 13.40 16.50
N SER A 19 12.09 14.22 17.41
CA SER A 19 11.29 14.92 18.42
C SER A 19 10.36 16.00 17.87
N VAL A 20 10.59 16.47 16.63
CA VAL A 20 9.79 17.52 15.97
C VAL A 20 8.99 17.00 14.80
N TRP A 21 9.19 15.74 14.43
CA TRP A 21 8.43 15.10 13.40
C TRP A 21 7.02 14.81 13.91
N SER A 22 6.06 15.66 13.53
CA SER A 22 4.69 15.66 14.01
C SER A 22 4.01 14.29 13.83
N GLY A 23 4.15 13.67 12.66
CA GLY A 23 3.60 12.34 12.36
C GLY A 23 4.14 11.25 13.29
N LEU A 24 5.45 11.22 13.51
CA LEU A 24 6.08 10.27 14.42
C LEU A 24 5.71 10.53 15.89
N GLN A 25 5.67 11.79 16.33
CA GLN A 25 5.27 12.15 17.70
C GLN A 25 3.80 11.81 17.97
N LEU A 26 2.92 11.99 16.99
CA LEU A 26 1.52 11.60 17.10
C LEU A 26 1.38 10.07 17.23
N ALA A 27 2.14 9.29 16.45
CA ALA A 27 2.15 7.84 16.55
C ALA A 27 2.65 7.35 17.92
N ILE A 28 3.64 8.04 18.50
CA ILE A 28 4.13 7.75 19.85
C ILE A 28 3.06 8.06 20.90
N ASP A 29 2.39 9.21 20.80
CA ASP A 29 1.30 9.60 21.71
C ASP A 29 0.11 8.63 21.64
N GLN A 30 -0.13 8.01 20.49
CA GLN A 30 -1.18 7.01 20.26
C GLN A 30 -0.75 5.58 20.62
N SER A 31 0.50 5.37 21.02
CA SER A 31 1.06 4.02 21.28
C SER A 31 0.92 3.08 20.07
N SER A 32 1.11 3.60 18.85
CA SER A 32 0.92 2.84 17.60
C SER A 32 1.81 1.60 17.51
N ALA A 33 2.95 1.58 18.20
CA ALA A 33 3.86 0.44 18.26
C ALA A 33 3.61 -0.53 19.44
N GLY A 34 2.50 -0.37 20.18
CA GLY A 34 2.10 -1.20 21.32
C GLY A 34 2.71 -0.79 22.67
N SER A 35 2.73 -1.69 23.65
CA SER A 35 3.25 -1.43 25.01
C SER A 35 4.74 -1.05 25.06
N GLU A 36 5.48 -1.34 23.99
CA GLU A 36 6.92 -1.11 23.85
C GLU A 36 7.26 0.15 23.02
N THR A 37 6.25 1.00 22.71
CA THR A 37 6.42 2.17 21.82
C THR A 37 7.61 3.06 22.18
N ARG A 38 7.86 3.27 23.48
CA ARG A 38 8.97 4.09 23.96
C ARG A 38 10.34 3.43 23.74
N GLU A 39 10.44 2.11 23.88
CA GLU A 39 11.70 1.38 23.67
C GLU A 39 12.02 1.30 22.18
N LYS A 40 11.01 1.05 21.34
CA LYS A 40 11.13 1.08 19.88
C LYS A 40 11.54 2.46 19.34
N TYR A 41 11.06 3.55 19.94
CA TYR A 41 11.50 4.90 19.57
C TYR A 41 13.00 5.11 19.81
N LEU A 42 13.51 4.71 20.97
CA LEU A 42 14.93 4.81 21.28
C LEU A 42 15.78 3.92 20.37
N TRP A 43 15.28 2.72 20.07
CA TRP A 43 15.90 1.83 19.09
C TRP A 43 15.95 2.45 17.69
N LEU A 44 14.85 3.06 17.23
CA LEU A 44 14.77 3.72 15.92
C LEU A 44 15.81 4.85 15.79
N VAL A 45 15.99 5.67 16.83
CA VAL A 45 17.02 6.73 16.86
C VAL A 45 18.42 6.13 16.70
N ASN A 46 18.73 5.06 17.44
CA ASN A 46 20.02 4.39 17.37
C ASN A 46 20.29 3.81 15.98
N VAL A 47 19.37 3.00 15.46
CA VAL A 47 19.56 2.32 14.17
C VAL A 47 19.63 3.33 13.02
N THR A 48 18.84 4.41 13.05
CA THR A 48 18.92 5.47 12.04
C THR A 48 20.29 6.15 12.07
N SER A 49 20.81 6.43 13.26
CA SER A 49 22.14 7.04 13.43
C SER A 49 23.24 6.13 12.88
N GLU A 50 23.21 4.84 13.20
CA GLU A 50 24.16 3.85 12.69
C GLU A 50 24.05 3.68 11.17
N HIS A 51 22.83 3.66 10.62
CA HIS A 51 22.60 3.48 9.19
C HIS A 51 23.16 4.66 8.36
N ILE A 52 22.97 5.90 8.82
CA ILE A 52 23.51 7.10 8.18
C ILE A 52 25.05 7.11 8.20
N ILE A 53 25.67 6.64 9.29
CA ILE A 53 27.13 6.65 9.44
C ILE A 53 27.79 5.53 8.62
N SER A 54 27.20 4.32 8.65
CA SER A 54 27.79 3.11 8.05
C SER A 54 27.61 3.03 6.53
N THR A 55 26.52 3.61 5.99
CA THR A 55 26.18 3.46 4.58
C THR A 55 26.90 4.51 3.71
N ARG A 56 27.69 4.04 2.73
CA ARG A 56 28.42 4.93 1.81
C ARG A 56 27.52 5.35 0.65
N GLY A 57 27.40 6.66 0.45
CA GLY A 57 26.66 7.21 -0.70
C GLY A 57 25.15 7.15 -0.55
N LEU A 58 24.65 7.07 0.68
CA LEU A 58 23.23 7.02 0.99
C LEU A 58 22.51 8.27 0.46
N GLY A 59 21.56 8.07 -0.46
CA GLY A 59 20.67 9.11 -0.97
C GLY A 59 19.48 9.35 -0.06
N ALA A 60 18.80 10.49 -0.23
CA ALA A 60 17.58 10.80 0.53
C ALA A 60 16.43 9.85 0.19
N GLU A 61 16.35 9.39 -1.06
CA GLU A 61 15.38 8.40 -1.54
C GLU A 61 15.62 7.03 -0.89
N ASP A 62 16.87 6.58 -0.82
CA ASP A 62 17.23 5.30 -0.18
C ASP A 62 16.93 5.32 1.34
N LEU A 63 17.27 6.44 2.02
CA LEU A 63 16.99 6.60 3.45
C LEU A 63 15.49 6.72 3.71
N GLU A 64 14.74 7.35 2.81
CA GLU A 64 13.28 7.42 2.89
C GLU A 64 12.66 6.03 2.80
N GLU A 65 13.00 5.24 1.78
CA GLU A 65 12.48 3.89 1.60
C GLU A 65 12.78 3.01 2.84
N TRP A 66 13.98 3.15 3.37
CA TRP A 66 14.41 2.44 4.58
C TRP A 66 13.63 2.89 5.83
N LEU A 67 13.47 4.20 6.06
CA LEU A 67 12.70 4.72 7.18
C LEU A 67 11.22 4.35 7.06
N ALA A 68 10.63 4.47 5.86
CA ALA A 68 9.25 4.08 5.58
C ALA A 68 9.01 2.60 5.88
N THR A 69 9.97 1.74 5.53
CA THR A 69 9.94 0.30 5.83
C THR A 69 9.90 0.04 7.34
N ILE A 70 10.71 0.74 8.14
CA ILE A 70 10.72 0.59 9.60
C ILE A 70 9.44 1.16 10.23
N LEU A 71 8.98 2.33 9.79
CA LEU A 71 7.74 2.92 10.28
C LEU A 71 6.54 2.00 10.00
N TYR A 72 6.51 1.38 8.82
CA TYR A 72 5.47 0.42 8.46
C TYR A 72 5.54 -0.87 9.29
N HIS A 73 6.72 -1.47 9.44
CA HIS A 73 6.85 -2.77 10.12
C HIS A 73 6.84 -2.70 11.64
N ASP A 74 7.50 -1.70 12.24
CA ASP A 74 7.72 -1.63 13.69
C ASP A 74 6.73 -0.70 14.41
N PHE A 75 6.18 0.29 13.71
CA PHE A 75 5.26 1.29 14.25
C PHE A 75 3.84 1.24 13.67
N ASP A 76 3.58 0.35 12.69
CA ASP A 76 2.31 0.27 11.95
C ASP A 76 1.88 1.64 11.39
N LEU A 77 2.87 2.44 10.96
CA LEU A 77 2.70 3.83 10.58
C LEU A 77 3.02 4.03 9.10
N ILE A 78 2.03 4.54 8.36
CA ILE A 78 2.18 5.04 6.99
C ILE A 78 1.93 6.54 7.01
N LEU A 79 2.92 7.32 6.59
CA LEU A 79 2.83 8.78 6.50
C LEU A 79 2.71 9.17 5.02
N GLU A 80 1.54 9.71 4.64
CA GLU A 80 1.22 10.09 3.24
C GLU A 80 1.47 11.58 2.94
N ASP A 81 2.09 12.31 3.86
CA ASP A 81 2.32 13.76 3.78
C ASP A 81 3.70 14.14 3.21
N ASP A 82 4.39 13.20 2.55
CA ASP A 82 5.79 13.31 2.09
C ASP A 82 6.79 13.71 3.19
N SER A 83 6.40 13.61 4.47
CA SER A 83 7.26 14.03 5.59
C SER A 83 8.44 13.08 5.80
N VAL A 84 8.35 11.83 5.35
CA VAL A 84 9.45 10.85 5.41
C VAL A 84 10.60 11.30 4.52
N TYR A 85 10.33 11.68 3.26
CA TYR A 85 11.35 12.24 2.36
C TYR A 85 11.96 13.52 2.95
N GLY A 86 11.12 14.45 3.39
CA GLY A 86 11.59 15.73 3.97
C GLY A 86 12.49 15.51 5.19
N THR A 87 12.14 14.55 6.04
CA THR A 87 12.94 14.16 7.22
C THR A 87 14.25 13.49 6.81
N SER A 88 14.21 12.59 5.82
CA SER A 88 15.39 11.89 5.30
C SER A 88 16.40 12.85 4.67
N TYR A 89 15.92 13.80 3.87
CA TYR A 89 16.74 14.86 3.30
C TYR A 89 17.40 15.71 4.40
N LEU A 90 16.62 16.13 5.41
CA LEU A 90 17.13 16.93 6.52
C LEU A 90 18.21 16.20 7.33
N LEU A 91 18.04 14.90 7.59
CA LEU A 91 19.02 14.07 8.29
C LEU A 91 20.33 13.95 7.51
N LEU A 92 20.26 13.75 6.20
CA LEU A 92 21.44 13.65 5.34
C LEU A 92 22.14 15.00 5.13
N GLU A 93 21.38 16.10 5.01
CA GLU A 93 21.95 17.44 4.93
C GLU A 93 22.73 17.78 6.21
N ALA A 94 22.15 17.47 7.38
CA ALA A 94 22.82 17.66 8.66
C ALA A 94 24.06 16.77 8.82
N TYR A 95 23.99 15.50 8.40
CA TYR A 95 25.14 14.61 8.38
C TYR A 95 26.27 15.15 7.47
N GLY A 96 25.91 15.73 6.33
CA GLY A 96 26.82 16.47 5.46
C GLY A 96 27.56 17.58 6.19
N TYR A 97 26.86 18.43 6.96
CA TYR A 97 27.49 19.49 7.75
C TYR A 97 28.36 18.97 8.89
N ILE A 98 27.93 17.90 9.58
CA ILE A 98 28.71 17.26 10.65
C ILE A 98 30.01 16.69 10.09
N LYS A 99 29.97 16.03 8.94
CA LYS A 99 31.15 15.45 8.27
C LYS A 99 32.17 16.52 7.83
N HIS A 100 31.71 17.70 7.44
CA HIS A 100 32.56 18.82 7.04
C HIS A 100 32.92 19.77 8.21
N ASN A 101 32.51 19.44 9.43
CA ASN A 101 32.73 20.24 10.64
C ASN A 101 32.20 21.69 10.53
N ASP A 102 31.09 21.89 9.81
CA ASP A 102 30.42 23.19 9.66
C ASP A 102 29.34 23.37 10.75
N GLU A 103 29.80 23.70 11.95
CA GLU A 103 28.91 23.91 13.11
C GLU A 103 27.96 25.10 12.93
N SER A 104 28.31 26.10 12.10
CA SER A 104 27.49 27.29 11.92
C SER A 104 26.21 26.97 11.14
N ARG A 105 26.31 26.20 10.07
CA ARG A 105 25.14 25.76 9.28
C ARG A 105 24.30 24.75 10.03
N LEU A 106 24.94 23.82 10.75
CA LEU A 106 24.22 22.87 11.59
C LEU A 106 23.38 23.57 12.66
N ASN A 107 23.94 24.58 13.34
CA ASN A 107 23.20 25.37 14.33
C ASN A 107 22.06 26.20 13.72
N GLN A 108 22.23 26.72 12.50
CA GLN A 108 21.15 27.40 11.77
C GLN A 108 20.00 26.43 11.43
N LEU A 109 20.35 25.21 11.00
CA LEU A 109 19.37 24.17 10.67
C LEU A 109 18.62 23.68 11.91
N ILE A 110 19.30 23.52 13.05
CA ILE A 110 18.67 23.22 14.36
C ILE A 110 17.76 24.37 14.82
N ALA A 111 18.17 25.63 14.64
CA ALA A 111 17.38 26.80 15.01
C ALA A 111 16.11 26.98 14.16
N GLY A 112 16.11 26.43 12.93
CA GLY A 112 14.94 26.39 12.06
C GLY A 112 13.89 25.35 12.46
N LEU A 113 14.23 24.39 13.32
CA LEU A 113 13.30 23.35 13.78
C LEU A 113 12.40 23.85 14.91
N PRO A 114 11.08 23.58 14.87
CA PRO A 114 10.16 23.97 15.93
C PRO A 114 10.54 23.30 17.26
N THR A 115 10.12 23.88 18.38
CA THR A 115 10.37 23.25 19.69
C THR A 115 9.43 22.05 19.90
N PRO A 116 9.84 20.99 20.63
CA PRO A 116 8.98 19.82 20.87
C PRO A 116 7.65 20.17 21.56
N GLN A 117 7.64 21.22 22.38
CA GLN A 117 6.43 21.73 23.04
C GLN A 117 5.42 22.30 22.03
N GLN A 118 5.88 23.06 21.02
CA GLN A 118 5.01 23.59 19.97
C GLN A 118 4.37 22.46 19.14
N VAL A 119 5.12 21.39 18.86
CA VAL A 119 4.60 20.22 18.14
C VAL A 119 3.57 19.45 18.98
N SER A 120 3.83 19.27 20.28
CA SER A 120 2.87 18.63 21.19
C SER A 120 1.58 19.45 21.37
N GLU A 121 1.68 20.78 21.45
CA GLU A 121 0.51 21.67 21.53
C GLU A 121 -0.30 21.67 20.23
N ALA A 122 0.36 21.66 19.07
CA ALA A 122 -0.29 21.50 17.77
C ALA A 122 -1.05 20.16 17.70
N ASN A 123 -0.42 19.05 18.08
CA ASN A 123 -1.04 17.72 18.11
C ASN A 123 -2.26 17.66 19.06
N LYS A 124 -2.20 18.34 20.22
CA LYS A 124 -3.33 18.42 21.17
C LYS A 124 -4.48 19.29 20.66
N SER A 125 -4.18 20.39 19.98
CA SER A 125 -5.19 21.31 19.42
C SER A 125 -6.02 20.66 18.30
N SER A 126 -5.43 19.71 17.57
CA SER A 126 -6.12 18.91 16.56
C SER A 126 -7.10 17.87 17.15
N ARG A 127 -7.16 17.69 18.47
CA ARG A 127 -7.90 16.60 19.14
C ARG A 127 -9.28 17.02 19.72
N ARG A 128 -9.70 18.29 19.60
CA ARG A 128 -10.95 18.80 20.19
C ARG A 128 -11.95 19.25 19.13
N GLU A 129 -12.71 18.32 18.57
CA GLU A 129 -14.04 18.57 17.98
C GLU A 129 -14.69 17.19 17.75
N GLY A 130 -15.45 16.70 18.73
CA GLY A 130 -16.07 15.38 18.60
C GLY A 130 -16.74 14.83 19.84
N ASN A 131 -17.15 15.69 20.78
CA ASN A 131 -18.07 15.29 21.84
C ASN A 131 -18.83 16.54 22.29
N ASP A 132 -20.08 16.66 21.84
CA ASP A 132 -21.20 17.07 22.68
C ASP A 132 -22.51 16.71 21.95
N GLU A 133 -23.34 16.01 22.72
CA GLU A 133 -24.71 15.61 22.44
C GLU A 133 -25.59 16.87 22.37
N ASP A 134 -26.52 16.94 21.41
CA ASP A 134 -27.77 17.70 21.59
C ASP A 134 -28.84 17.16 20.63
N ASP A 135 -29.80 16.47 21.23
CA ASP A 135 -31.12 16.15 20.71
C ASP A 135 -31.91 17.42 20.43
N VAL A 136 -32.45 17.59 19.21
CA VAL A 136 -33.74 18.26 19.02
C VAL A 136 -34.48 17.73 17.79
N ASP A 137 -35.63 17.10 18.07
CA ASP A 137 -36.74 16.87 17.14
C ASP A 137 -37.23 18.17 16.48
N MET A 138 -37.59 18.15 15.19
CA MET A 138 -38.83 18.79 14.72
C MET A 138 -39.15 18.50 13.24
N ASP A 139 -40.25 17.77 13.07
CA ASP A 139 -41.38 17.98 12.16
C ASP A 139 -41.23 17.90 10.63
N ALA A 140 -41.92 16.88 10.14
CA ALA A 140 -42.52 16.78 8.82
C ALA A 140 -43.54 17.92 8.58
N ILE A 141 -43.47 18.54 7.40
CA ILE A 141 -44.64 19.14 6.76
C ILE A 141 -44.70 18.68 5.31
N SER A 142 -45.82 18.01 5.03
CA SER A 142 -46.32 17.56 3.73
C SER A 142 -47.23 18.64 3.14
N SER A 143 -47.47 18.53 1.82
CA SER A 143 -48.46 19.22 0.97
C SER A 143 -48.19 20.71 0.67
N GLY A 144 -48.44 21.22 -0.53
CA GLY A 144 -49.01 20.67 -1.75
C GLY A 144 -49.24 21.84 -2.72
N ASP A 145 -49.18 21.51 -4.01
CA ASP A 145 -49.75 22.15 -5.22
C ASP A 145 -49.83 23.68 -5.32
N GLU A 146 -49.31 24.21 -6.44
CA GLU A 146 -50.15 24.88 -7.44
C GLU A 146 -49.44 24.89 -8.80
N GLU A 147 -50.17 24.41 -9.81
CA GLU A 147 -49.86 24.41 -11.23
C GLU A 147 -50.09 25.82 -11.80
N GLU A 148 -49.33 26.20 -12.83
CA GLU A 148 -49.87 26.93 -13.98
C GLU A 148 -48.95 26.69 -15.20
N GLU A 149 -49.53 26.06 -16.22
CA GLU A 149 -48.98 25.91 -17.56
C GLU A 149 -49.24 27.19 -18.37
N ASP A 150 -48.29 27.58 -19.22
CA ASP A 150 -48.63 27.99 -20.58
C ASP A 150 -47.42 27.88 -21.53
N GLN A 151 -47.73 27.39 -22.73
CA GLN A 151 -46.90 27.03 -23.89
C GLN A 151 -46.40 28.32 -24.61
N GLU A 152 -45.41 28.39 -25.50
CA GLU A 152 -44.86 27.49 -26.51
C GLU A 152 -43.59 28.14 -27.14
N ASP A 153 -42.73 27.29 -27.71
CA ASP A 153 -41.76 27.51 -28.81
C ASP A 153 -40.48 28.39 -28.74
N LYS A 154 -39.35 27.69 -29.02
CA LYS A 154 -38.03 28.16 -29.49
C LYS A 154 -37.99 28.01 -31.03
N PRO A 155 -37.07 28.64 -31.82
CA PRO A 155 -35.65 28.85 -31.47
C PRO A 155 -34.95 30.13 -32.02
N GLU A 156 -33.68 30.23 -31.59
CA GLU A 156 -32.54 31.12 -31.85
C GLU A 156 -32.37 31.99 -33.14
N ARG A 157 -31.67 33.12 -32.90
CA ARG A 157 -30.46 33.68 -33.58
C ARG A 157 -30.53 34.81 -34.62
N THR A 158 -29.62 35.77 -34.40
CA THR A 158 -28.95 36.68 -35.35
C THR A 158 -27.62 37.09 -34.69
N LYS A 159 -26.43 37.21 -35.29
CA LYS A 159 -25.81 36.87 -36.59
C LYS A 159 -24.29 37.04 -36.39
N LEU A 160 -23.46 36.19 -37.02
CA LEU A 160 -22.18 36.53 -37.69
C LEU A 160 -21.71 35.28 -38.48
N GLN A 161 -21.07 35.48 -39.64
CA GLN A 161 -21.09 34.62 -40.84
C GLN A 161 -20.06 33.46 -40.93
N HIS A 162 -20.37 32.57 -41.88
CA HIS A 162 -19.89 31.20 -42.19
C HIS A 162 -19.11 31.11 -43.53
N VAL A 163 -18.30 30.05 -43.74
CA VAL A 163 -18.43 29.09 -44.88
C VAL A 163 -18.02 27.69 -44.40
N THR A 164 -18.79 26.67 -44.80
CA THR A 164 -18.78 25.26 -44.35
C THR A 164 -18.67 24.28 -45.52
N ASP A 165 -18.04 23.14 -45.27
CA ASP A 165 -18.12 21.89 -46.04
C ASP A 165 -19.17 20.91 -45.46
N SER A 166 -19.47 19.86 -46.23
CA SER A 166 -20.74 19.11 -46.22
C SER A 166 -21.06 18.25 -45.00
N ASP A 167 -20.19 18.18 -43.99
CA ASP A 167 -20.43 17.38 -42.77
C ASP A 167 -20.33 18.19 -41.47
N GLY A 168 -20.35 19.52 -41.53
CA GLY A 168 -20.82 20.37 -40.42
C GLY A 168 -20.03 20.38 -39.10
N TRP A 169 -18.84 19.78 -39.02
CA TRP A 169 -17.91 19.97 -37.90
C TRP A 169 -17.01 21.19 -38.13
N THR A 170 -16.77 21.99 -37.10
CA THR A 170 -15.67 22.99 -37.09
C THR A 170 -14.63 22.56 -36.07
N THR A 171 -13.52 22.02 -36.56
CA THR A 171 -12.34 21.69 -35.76
C THR A 171 -11.58 22.98 -35.40
N ILE A 172 -11.42 23.27 -34.11
CA ILE A 172 -10.37 24.20 -33.67
C ILE A 172 -9.06 23.41 -33.64
N VAL A 173 -8.34 23.37 -34.77
CA VAL A 173 -6.97 22.85 -34.81
C VAL A 173 -6.04 23.95 -34.29
N ARG A 174 -5.60 23.87 -33.03
CA ARG A 174 -4.36 24.56 -32.65
C ARG A 174 -3.19 23.74 -33.22
N ASN A 175 -2.68 24.21 -34.35
CA ASN A 175 -1.41 23.77 -34.92
C ASN A 175 -0.27 24.06 -33.93
N LEU A 176 0.16 23.05 -33.18
CA LEU A 176 1.51 22.98 -32.62
C LEU A 176 2.26 21.79 -33.23
N VAL A 177 2.39 21.78 -34.57
CA VAL A 177 3.37 20.95 -35.27
C VAL A 177 4.20 21.88 -36.14
N ARG A 178 5.37 22.28 -35.63
CA ARG A 178 6.58 22.64 -36.40
C ARG A 178 7.73 23.00 -35.44
N ARG A 179 8.27 21.98 -34.75
CA ARG A 179 9.68 21.87 -34.29
C ARG A 179 9.92 20.63 -33.41
N PHE A 180 9.63 19.43 -33.93
CA PHE A 180 10.14 18.17 -33.33
C PHE A 180 10.35 17.11 -34.44
N GLY A 181 10.99 17.52 -35.52
CA GLY A 181 11.59 16.59 -36.48
C GLY A 181 13.09 16.54 -36.20
N SER A 182 13.60 15.35 -35.87
CA SER A 182 15.03 14.98 -35.68
C SER A 182 15.48 14.52 -34.28
N LEU A 183 14.58 14.20 -33.35
CA LEU A 183 14.94 13.55 -32.07
C LEU A 183 14.26 12.19 -31.81
N LYS A 184 13.43 11.69 -32.75
CA LYS A 184 12.65 10.46 -32.53
C LYS A 184 13.41 9.13 -32.72
N GLU A 185 14.55 9.09 -33.39
CA GLU A 185 15.25 7.81 -33.58
C GLU A 185 16.19 7.41 -32.42
N ASN A 186 16.58 8.36 -31.57
CA ASN A 186 17.55 8.09 -30.51
C ASN A 186 16.92 7.79 -29.13
N GLU A 187 15.70 8.27 -28.86
CA GLU A 187 14.97 7.94 -27.63
C GLU A 187 14.18 6.63 -27.75
N GLU A 188 13.63 6.33 -28.94
CA GLU A 188 13.04 5.01 -29.19
C GLU A 188 14.11 3.93 -29.01
N SER A 189 15.33 4.11 -29.53
CA SER A 189 16.44 3.16 -29.33
C SER A 189 16.84 2.96 -27.86
N ARG A 190 16.64 3.95 -26.98
CA ARG A 190 16.86 3.83 -25.53
C ARG A 190 15.69 3.14 -24.81
N LEU A 191 14.46 3.33 -25.30
CA LEU A 191 13.25 2.62 -24.83
C LEU A 191 13.24 1.15 -25.28
N TRP A 192 13.72 0.84 -26.49
CA TRP A 192 13.97 -0.53 -26.97
C TRP A 192 15.18 -1.17 -26.25
N GLY A 193 16.18 -0.39 -25.85
CA GLY A 193 17.26 -0.85 -24.97
C GLY A 193 16.80 -1.24 -23.56
N ARG A 194 15.78 -0.54 -23.01
CA ARG A 194 15.12 -0.90 -21.74
C ARG A 194 14.27 -2.17 -21.84
N ARG A 195 13.70 -2.49 -23.01
CA ARG A 195 13.06 -3.80 -23.24
C ARG A 195 14.03 -4.97 -23.07
N SER A 196 15.33 -4.78 -23.32
CA SER A 196 16.33 -5.83 -23.09
C SER A 196 16.53 -6.19 -21.60
N ALA A 197 16.22 -5.28 -20.68
CA ALA A 197 16.23 -5.54 -19.23
C ALA A 197 14.93 -6.22 -18.77
N VAL A 198 13.79 -5.84 -19.36
CA VAL A 198 12.49 -6.49 -19.12
C VAL A 198 12.52 -7.98 -19.47
N TRP A 199 13.26 -8.39 -20.51
CA TRP A 199 13.43 -9.81 -20.83
C TRP A 199 14.27 -10.59 -19.79
N GLN A 200 15.18 -9.94 -19.06
CA GLN A 200 15.94 -10.56 -17.95
C GLN A 200 15.11 -10.62 -16.66
N GLU A 201 14.24 -9.63 -16.40
CA GLU A 201 13.26 -9.64 -15.30
C GLU A 201 12.17 -10.70 -15.48
N THR A 202 11.73 -10.95 -16.71
CA THR A 202 10.73 -12.01 -16.98
C THR A 202 11.27 -13.43 -16.73
N GLU A 203 12.57 -13.66 -16.92
CA GLU A 203 13.20 -14.94 -16.57
C GLU A 203 13.26 -15.13 -15.05
N GLY A 204 13.70 -14.10 -14.30
CA GLY A 204 13.71 -14.14 -12.84
C GLY A 204 12.32 -14.33 -12.22
N MET A 205 11.29 -13.73 -12.82
CA MET A 205 9.89 -13.91 -12.39
C MET A 205 9.39 -15.34 -12.59
N ALA A 206 9.63 -15.92 -13.77
CA ALA A 206 9.24 -17.30 -14.06
C ALA A 206 9.99 -18.30 -13.16
N GLU A 207 11.25 -18.01 -12.85
CA GLU A 207 12.05 -18.78 -11.88
C GLU A 207 11.45 -18.70 -10.47
N LEU A 208 11.08 -17.51 -9.99
CA LEU A 208 10.44 -17.33 -8.70
C LEU A 208 9.06 -18.02 -8.62
N GLN A 209 8.24 -17.92 -9.66
CA GLN A 209 6.96 -18.62 -9.73
C GLN A 209 7.15 -20.15 -9.71
N THR A 210 8.13 -20.65 -10.45
CA THR A 210 8.48 -22.08 -10.46
C THR A 210 8.99 -22.53 -9.09
N ALA A 211 9.85 -21.72 -8.46
CA ALA A 211 10.38 -21.98 -7.13
C ALA A 211 9.27 -22.00 -6.05
N LEU A 212 8.30 -21.08 -6.14
CA LEU A 212 7.14 -21.06 -5.25
C LEU A 212 6.28 -22.32 -5.42
N GLY A 213 5.95 -22.68 -6.67
CA GLY A 213 5.17 -23.90 -6.95
C GLY A 213 5.86 -25.17 -6.43
N GLU A 214 7.18 -25.27 -6.62
CA GLU A 214 7.96 -26.39 -6.10
C GLU A 214 8.06 -26.37 -4.57
N ALA A 215 8.21 -25.20 -3.94
CA ALA A 215 8.21 -25.07 -2.48
C ALA A 215 6.87 -25.51 -1.87
N SER A 216 5.74 -25.13 -2.48
CA SER A 216 4.40 -25.57 -2.06
C SER A 216 4.25 -27.10 -2.15
N LYS A 217 4.65 -27.69 -3.29
CA LYS A 217 4.61 -29.14 -3.49
C LYS A 217 5.50 -29.90 -2.50
N GLN A 218 6.73 -29.45 -2.29
CA GLN A 218 7.67 -30.05 -1.33
C GLN A 218 7.12 -29.95 0.10
N THR A 219 6.52 -28.81 0.45
CA THR A 219 5.90 -28.62 1.77
C THR A 219 4.77 -29.62 2.00
N HIS A 220 3.91 -29.83 1.00
CA HIS A 220 2.84 -30.83 1.08
C HIS A 220 3.39 -32.24 1.31
N GLN A 221 4.41 -32.64 0.54
CA GLN A 221 5.04 -33.95 0.68
C GLN A 221 5.66 -34.12 2.07
N LEU A 222 6.41 -33.11 2.54
CA LEU A 222 7.01 -33.14 3.87
C LEU A 222 5.96 -33.25 4.97
N TRP A 223 4.82 -32.56 4.84
CA TRP A 223 3.72 -32.64 5.78
C TRP A 223 3.10 -34.06 5.82
N GLU A 224 2.86 -34.69 4.68
CA GLU A 224 2.36 -36.07 4.61
C GLU A 224 3.32 -37.07 5.29
N GLU A 225 4.62 -36.96 4.99
CA GLU A 225 5.66 -37.79 5.62
C GLU A 225 5.73 -37.54 7.13
N ASN A 226 5.61 -36.29 7.57
CA ASN A 226 5.61 -35.92 8.99
C ASN A 226 4.41 -36.51 9.73
N LYS A 227 3.21 -36.41 9.13
CA LYS A 227 1.98 -36.99 9.65
C LYS A 227 2.11 -38.51 9.84
N ASP A 228 2.65 -39.22 8.84
CA ASP A 228 2.87 -40.66 8.94
C ASP A 228 3.89 -41.02 10.04
N LEU A 229 5.01 -40.31 10.11
CA LEU A 229 6.03 -40.51 11.15
C LEU A 229 5.47 -40.26 12.55
N GLN A 230 4.68 -39.19 12.74
CA GLN A 230 4.04 -38.90 14.02
C GLN A 230 3.05 -40.01 14.40
N GLY A 231 2.26 -40.51 13.45
CA GLY A 231 1.36 -41.64 13.66
C GLY A 231 2.10 -42.91 14.10
N ARG A 232 3.20 -43.26 13.43
CA ARG A 232 4.03 -44.42 13.80
C ARG A 232 4.66 -44.25 15.18
N PHE A 233 5.19 -43.07 15.48
CA PHE A 233 5.79 -42.78 16.78
C PHE A 233 4.79 -42.92 17.94
N VAL A 234 3.56 -42.40 17.76
CA VAL A 234 2.49 -42.53 18.76
C VAL A 234 2.11 -43.99 18.98
N ASN A 235 2.07 -44.79 17.90
CA ASN A 235 1.80 -46.22 18.01
C ASN A 235 2.90 -46.94 18.82
N ASP A 236 4.17 -46.64 18.55
CA ASP A 236 5.30 -47.17 19.31
C ASP A 236 5.26 -46.72 20.78
N LEU A 237 4.90 -45.47 21.08
CA LEU A 237 4.70 -44.99 22.47
C LEU A 237 3.58 -45.76 23.18
N SER A 238 2.48 -46.02 22.48
CA SER A 238 1.35 -46.81 23.00
C SER A 238 1.71 -48.29 23.20
N GLU A 239 2.59 -48.83 22.37
CA GLU A 239 3.17 -50.17 22.53
C GLU A 239 4.12 -50.23 23.73
N LEU A 240 5.00 -49.24 23.88
CA LEU A 240 5.90 -49.11 25.04
C LEU A 240 5.13 -49.11 26.36
N GLN A 241 4.07 -48.30 26.46
CA GLN A 241 3.22 -48.24 27.65
C GLN A 241 2.57 -49.61 27.97
N ARG A 242 2.12 -50.34 26.94
CA ARG A 242 1.54 -51.68 27.09
C ARG A 242 2.57 -52.69 27.58
N ILE A 243 3.78 -52.69 27.01
CA ILE A 243 4.87 -53.58 27.45
C ILE A 243 5.30 -53.23 28.88
N GLN A 244 5.38 -51.94 29.23
CA GLN A 244 5.74 -51.48 30.58
C GLN A 244 4.74 -51.97 31.64
N LEU A 245 3.45 -51.92 31.34
CA LEU A 245 2.40 -52.47 32.20
C LEU A 245 2.53 -53.99 32.34
N ALA A 246 2.78 -54.69 31.23
CA ALA A 246 2.99 -56.13 31.23
C ALA A 246 4.22 -56.54 32.06
N ILE A 247 5.32 -55.79 31.99
CA ILE A 247 6.51 -56.01 32.83
C ILE A 247 6.15 -55.89 34.31
N THR A 248 5.44 -54.83 34.70
CA THR A 248 4.99 -54.62 36.10
C THR A 248 4.14 -55.81 36.60
N GLN A 249 3.26 -56.36 35.76
CA GLN A 249 2.44 -57.53 36.09
C GLN A 249 3.28 -58.81 36.24
N LEU A 250 4.19 -59.07 35.29
CA LEU A 250 5.08 -60.23 35.31
C LEU A 250 6.07 -60.19 36.50
N GLU A 251 6.49 -58.99 36.92
CA GLU A 251 7.28 -58.77 38.13
C GLU A 251 6.53 -59.22 39.39
N ASN A 252 5.23 -58.88 39.49
CA ASN A 252 4.38 -59.31 40.59
C ASN A 252 4.14 -60.83 40.58
N GLU A 253 4.02 -61.45 39.40
CA GLU A 253 3.80 -62.89 39.24
C GLU A 253 5.08 -63.75 39.31
N ARG A 254 6.26 -63.15 39.43
CA ARG A 254 7.59 -63.82 39.48
C ARG A 254 7.90 -64.73 38.28
N ARG A 255 7.39 -64.42 37.09
CA ARG A 255 7.68 -65.20 35.85
C ARG A 255 8.96 -64.70 35.16
N THR A 256 10.11 -65.24 35.56
CA THR A 256 11.43 -64.75 35.14
C THR A 256 11.69 -64.80 33.63
N ASP A 257 11.29 -65.87 32.93
CA ASP A 257 11.61 -66.06 31.51
C ASP A 257 10.78 -65.12 30.61
N GLN A 258 9.49 -64.96 30.92
CA GLN A 258 8.59 -64.03 30.23
C GLN A 258 9.01 -62.58 30.46
N LEU A 259 9.53 -62.28 31.65
CA LEU A 259 10.03 -60.96 32.02
C LEU A 259 11.31 -60.58 31.24
N GLN A 260 12.23 -61.52 31.02
CA GLN A 260 13.40 -61.27 30.17
C GLN A 260 13.00 -60.98 28.72
N HIS A 261 12.05 -61.74 28.16
CA HIS A 261 11.55 -61.50 26.82
C HIS A 261 10.84 -60.14 26.70
N ALA A 262 9.98 -59.78 27.66
CA ALA A 262 9.29 -58.49 27.68
C ALA A 262 10.28 -57.31 27.79
N ARG A 263 11.34 -57.43 28.59
CA ARG A 263 12.41 -56.42 28.69
C ARG A 263 13.21 -56.27 27.40
N HIS A 264 13.48 -57.38 26.70
CA HIS A 264 14.12 -57.32 25.39
C HIS A 264 13.24 -56.60 24.36
N SER A 265 11.95 -56.96 24.30
CA SER A 265 10.98 -56.30 23.42
C SER A 265 10.85 -54.80 23.72
N LEU A 266 10.79 -54.41 25.00
CA LEU A 266 10.79 -53.00 25.41
C LEU A 266 11.99 -52.23 24.84
N ALA A 267 13.20 -52.81 24.94
CA ALA A 267 14.42 -52.18 24.44
C ALA A 267 14.41 -52.03 22.90
N GLU A 268 13.83 -52.99 22.17
CA GLU A 268 13.69 -52.91 20.72
C GLU A 268 12.70 -51.82 20.29
N VAL A 269 11.51 -51.78 20.90
CA VAL A 269 10.51 -50.74 20.61
C VAL A 269 11.06 -49.36 21.00
N GLN A 270 11.78 -49.25 22.11
CA GLN A 270 12.38 -47.99 22.55
C GLN A 270 13.44 -47.48 21.57
N ARG A 271 14.27 -48.37 21.01
CA ARG A 271 15.25 -48.01 19.97
C ARG A 271 14.55 -47.52 18.70
N ARG A 272 13.49 -48.21 18.28
CA ARG A 272 12.68 -47.83 17.10
C ARG A 272 12.02 -46.47 17.29
N ALA A 273 11.34 -46.26 18.42
CA ALA A 273 10.68 -45.02 18.77
C ALA A 273 11.65 -43.83 18.77
N SER A 274 12.85 -44.02 19.33
CA SER A 274 13.90 -42.99 19.36
C SER A 274 14.34 -42.60 17.94
N SER A 275 14.55 -43.57 17.06
CA SER A 275 14.91 -43.31 15.65
C SER A 275 13.81 -42.58 14.89
N ILE A 276 12.54 -42.96 15.07
CA ILE A 276 11.41 -42.27 14.44
C ILE A 276 11.29 -40.83 14.97
N TYR A 277 11.52 -40.61 16.26
CA TYR A 277 11.47 -39.27 16.86
C TYR A 277 12.57 -38.34 16.32
N GLU A 278 13.79 -38.84 16.10
CA GLU A 278 14.86 -38.08 15.45
C GLU A 278 14.48 -37.69 14.01
N MET A 279 13.93 -38.63 13.24
CA MET A 279 13.42 -38.36 11.89
C MET A 279 12.28 -37.35 11.90
N LEU A 280 11.34 -37.47 12.84
CA LEU A 280 10.22 -36.55 13.00
C LEU A 280 10.70 -35.13 13.29
N THR A 281 11.67 -34.99 14.20
CA THR A 281 12.28 -33.71 14.57
C THR A 281 12.95 -33.04 13.37
N ALA A 282 13.73 -33.79 12.59
CA ALA A 282 14.36 -33.30 11.37
C ALA A 282 13.30 -32.85 10.34
N LYS A 283 12.26 -33.67 10.11
CA LYS A 283 11.18 -33.35 9.18
C LYS A 283 10.40 -32.10 9.59
N ARG A 284 10.16 -31.88 10.88
CA ARG A 284 9.52 -30.65 11.37
C ARG A 284 10.35 -29.41 11.05
N ALA A 285 11.67 -29.49 11.22
CA ALA A 285 12.58 -28.40 10.86
C ALA A 285 12.56 -28.12 9.34
N ASP A 286 12.57 -29.16 8.51
CA ASP A 286 12.48 -29.03 7.05
C ASP A 286 11.18 -28.37 6.60
N ILE A 287 10.03 -28.73 7.21
CA ILE A 287 8.73 -28.09 6.93
C ILE A 287 8.78 -26.60 7.26
N VAL A 288 9.28 -26.23 8.46
CA VAL A 288 9.39 -24.82 8.86
C VAL A 288 10.25 -24.04 7.87
N LYS A 289 11.38 -24.60 7.45
CA LYS A 289 12.26 -23.97 6.47
C LYS A 289 11.55 -23.76 5.12
N LYS A 290 10.89 -24.80 4.61
CA LYS A 290 10.20 -24.73 3.31
C LYS A 290 8.99 -23.81 3.31
N LEU A 291 8.25 -23.74 4.42
CA LEU A 291 7.18 -22.75 4.58
C LEU A 291 7.73 -21.31 4.64
N ASN A 292 8.87 -21.08 5.31
CA ASN A 292 9.52 -19.77 5.27
C ASN A 292 9.97 -19.41 3.86
N ASP A 293 10.64 -20.31 3.15
CA ASP A 293 11.06 -20.10 1.76
C ASP A 293 9.84 -19.75 0.88
N GLY A 294 8.75 -20.54 0.97
CA GLY A 294 7.50 -20.28 0.26
C GLY A 294 6.88 -18.94 0.60
N THR A 295 6.85 -18.56 1.88
CA THR A 295 6.32 -17.27 2.35
C THR A 295 7.14 -16.10 1.79
N ASN A 296 8.46 -16.22 1.76
CA ASN A 296 9.35 -15.23 1.16
C ASN A 296 9.12 -15.09 -0.35
N PHE A 297 8.97 -16.20 -1.07
CA PHE A 297 8.66 -16.15 -2.51
C PHE A 297 7.31 -15.48 -2.78
N VAL A 298 6.28 -15.78 -1.98
CA VAL A 298 4.99 -15.08 -2.07
C VAL A 298 5.18 -13.59 -1.86
N ALA A 299 5.91 -13.17 -0.82
CA ALA A 299 6.12 -11.76 -0.52
C ALA A 299 6.84 -11.01 -1.65
N LEU A 300 7.90 -11.61 -2.21
CA LEU A 300 8.67 -11.02 -3.32
C LEU A 300 7.80 -10.88 -4.59
N LEU A 301 7.14 -11.96 -5.00
CA LEU A 301 6.27 -11.95 -6.18
C LEU A 301 5.08 -11.00 -5.98
N GLN A 302 4.52 -10.93 -4.78
CA GLN A 302 3.42 -10.03 -4.46
C GLN A 302 3.85 -8.55 -4.54
N ASN A 303 5.03 -8.20 -4.02
CA ASN A 303 5.56 -6.84 -4.15
C ASN A 303 5.76 -6.48 -5.62
N GLN A 304 6.41 -7.34 -6.39
CA GLN A 304 6.62 -7.12 -7.83
C GLN A 304 5.29 -6.96 -8.59
N LEU A 305 4.31 -7.84 -8.34
CA LEU A 305 2.99 -7.79 -8.97
C LEU A 305 2.25 -6.49 -8.65
N ILE A 306 2.27 -6.04 -7.40
CA ILE A 306 1.49 -4.89 -6.95
C ILE A 306 2.19 -3.57 -7.29
N THR A 307 3.46 -3.44 -6.91
CA THR A 307 4.24 -2.19 -6.97
C THR A 307 4.78 -1.90 -8.36
N GLU A 308 5.02 -2.92 -9.18
CA GLU A 308 5.53 -2.72 -10.55
C GLU A 308 4.43 -2.96 -11.57
N ARG A 309 3.94 -4.21 -11.69
CA ARG A 309 3.04 -4.58 -12.80
C ARG A 309 1.68 -3.90 -12.72
N LEU A 310 1.02 -4.02 -11.57
CA LEU A 310 -0.30 -3.41 -11.37
C LEU A 310 -0.21 -1.88 -11.32
N PHE A 311 0.82 -1.33 -10.68
CA PHE A 311 1.06 0.12 -10.67
C PHE A 311 1.25 0.67 -12.08
N GLU A 312 2.12 0.05 -12.89
CA GLU A 312 2.36 0.48 -14.27
C GLU A 312 1.09 0.38 -15.12
N TRP A 313 0.30 -0.69 -14.95
CA TRP A 313 -1.00 -0.81 -15.62
C TRP A 313 -1.96 0.33 -15.21
N LYS A 314 -2.07 0.65 -13.91
CA LYS A 314 -2.87 1.78 -13.40
C LYS A 314 -2.36 3.12 -13.94
N ASN A 315 -1.05 3.30 -14.02
CA ASN A 315 -0.42 4.51 -14.55
C ASN A 315 -0.69 4.70 -16.04
N ARG A 316 -0.60 3.64 -16.84
CA ARG A 316 -1.01 3.67 -18.26
C ARG A 316 -2.49 3.96 -18.43
N GLN A 317 -3.35 3.39 -17.59
CA GLN A 317 -4.78 3.70 -17.59
C GLN A 317 -5.04 5.20 -17.33
N LYS A 318 -4.32 5.79 -16.36
CA LYS A 318 -4.38 7.23 -16.07
C LYS A 318 -3.91 8.08 -17.25
N LEU A 319 -2.79 7.72 -17.89
CA LEU A 319 -2.29 8.43 -19.08
C LEU A 319 -3.26 8.32 -20.26
N ALA A 320 -3.97 7.20 -20.39
CA ALA A 320 -4.97 7.00 -21.42
C ALA A 320 -6.16 7.97 -21.30
N GLN A 321 -6.53 8.37 -20.07
CA GLN A 321 -7.56 9.39 -19.85
C GLN A 321 -7.15 10.78 -20.37
N VAL A 322 -5.86 11.02 -20.60
CA VAL A 322 -5.32 12.27 -21.16
C VAL A 322 -5.11 12.16 -22.70
N GLY A 323 -5.46 11.01 -23.29
CA GLY A 323 -5.41 10.78 -24.74
C GLY A 323 -4.17 10.04 -25.23
N LEU A 324 -3.34 9.48 -24.34
CA LEU A 324 -2.32 8.51 -24.76
C LEU A 324 -2.99 7.18 -25.15
N VAL A 325 -2.46 6.50 -26.15
CA VAL A 325 -2.98 5.19 -26.55
C VAL A 325 -2.52 4.16 -25.52
N PHE A 326 -3.45 3.32 -25.05
CA PHE A 326 -3.15 2.16 -24.22
C PHE A 326 -3.55 0.90 -25.00
N ASP A 327 -2.65 0.49 -25.89
CA ASP A 327 -2.76 -0.76 -26.62
C ASP A 327 -2.71 -1.95 -25.64
N ASP A 328 -3.44 -3.02 -25.94
CA ASP A 328 -3.45 -4.26 -25.16
C ASP A 328 -3.87 -4.13 -23.68
N ARG A 329 -4.67 -3.12 -23.32
CA ARG A 329 -5.19 -2.91 -21.95
C ARG A 329 -5.77 -4.18 -21.33
N ASP A 330 -6.68 -4.84 -22.06
CA ASP A 330 -7.41 -6.00 -21.57
C ASP A 330 -6.49 -7.23 -21.50
N ALA A 331 -5.65 -7.46 -22.51
CA ALA A 331 -4.70 -8.57 -22.51
C ALA A 331 -3.68 -8.44 -21.36
N THR A 332 -3.15 -7.24 -21.12
CA THR A 332 -2.21 -6.98 -20.02
C THR A 332 -2.90 -7.19 -18.65
N LEU A 333 -4.17 -6.78 -18.52
CA LEU A 333 -4.92 -7.01 -17.29
C LEU A 333 -5.21 -8.50 -17.06
N ASP A 334 -5.50 -9.24 -18.13
CA ASP A 334 -5.73 -10.69 -18.08
C ASP A 334 -4.43 -11.43 -17.69
N GLU A 335 -3.25 -10.99 -18.14
CA GLU A 335 -1.95 -11.50 -17.65
C GLU A 335 -1.76 -11.25 -16.15
N ILE A 336 -2.01 -10.02 -15.71
CA ILE A 336 -1.92 -9.64 -14.28
C ILE A 336 -2.91 -10.47 -13.46
N GLN A 337 -4.12 -10.72 -13.99
CA GLN A 337 -5.12 -11.58 -13.33
C GLN A 337 -4.58 -12.99 -13.11
N ILE A 338 -3.95 -13.61 -14.12
CA ILE A 338 -3.34 -14.95 -13.98
C ILE A 338 -2.30 -14.97 -12.85
N GLU A 339 -1.49 -13.92 -12.72
CA GLU A 339 -0.48 -13.81 -11.66
C GLU A 339 -1.12 -13.64 -10.27
N PHE A 340 -2.18 -12.83 -10.14
CA PHE A 340 -2.96 -12.72 -8.90
C PHE A 340 -3.60 -14.04 -8.50
N GLU A 341 -4.20 -14.75 -9.46
CA GLU A 341 -4.82 -16.05 -9.24
C GLU A 341 -3.80 -17.10 -8.80
N PHE A 342 -2.62 -17.13 -9.43
CA PHE A 342 -1.53 -18.01 -9.06
C PHE A 342 -1.05 -17.75 -7.63
N LEU A 343 -0.78 -16.48 -7.27
CA LEU A 343 -0.33 -16.13 -5.93
C LEU A 343 -1.39 -16.41 -4.87
N ALA A 344 -2.66 -16.12 -5.15
CA ALA A 344 -3.75 -16.41 -4.23
C ALA A 344 -3.83 -17.93 -3.93
N GLU A 345 -3.74 -18.77 -4.96
CA GLU A 345 -3.76 -20.22 -4.81
C GLU A 345 -2.53 -20.72 -4.02
N GLN A 346 -1.32 -20.30 -4.38
CA GLN A 346 -0.10 -20.75 -3.70
C GLN A 346 -0.03 -20.29 -2.24
N ASN A 347 -0.36 -19.02 -1.97
CA ASN A 347 -0.40 -18.49 -0.61
C ASN A 347 -1.46 -19.25 0.23
N TRP A 348 -2.65 -19.47 -0.33
CA TRP A 348 -3.69 -20.25 0.35
C TRP A 348 -3.27 -21.69 0.65
N GLN A 349 -2.58 -22.37 -0.27
CA GLN A 349 -2.06 -23.72 -0.05
C GLN A 349 -1.04 -23.75 1.10
N LEU A 350 -0.05 -22.86 1.10
CA LEU A 350 0.93 -22.75 2.19
C LEU A 350 0.24 -22.44 3.53
N HIS A 351 -0.76 -21.58 3.51
CA HIS A 351 -1.56 -21.26 4.70
C HIS A 351 -2.31 -22.50 5.20
N MET A 352 -2.92 -23.30 4.31
CA MET A 352 -3.57 -24.57 4.67
C MET A 352 -2.60 -25.59 5.26
N PHE A 353 -1.41 -25.76 4.67
CA PHE A 353 -0.40 -26.67 5.23
C PHE A 353 0.07 -26.22 6.62
N THR A 354 0.22 -24.92 6.83
CA THR A 354 0.55 -24.34 8.13
C THR A 354 -0.55 -24.63 9.16
N CYS A 355 -1.82 -24.44 8.79
CA CYS A 355 -2.97 -24.80 9.63
C CYS A 355 -3.02 -26.29 9.95
N TRP A 356 -2.81 -27.16 8.97
CA TRP A 356 -2.79 -28.61 9.20
C TRP A 356 -1.64 -29.04 10.10
N MET A 357 -0.48 -28.39 9.98
CA MET A 357 0.65 -28.65 10.86
C MET A 357 0.35 -28.19 12.30
N LEU A 358 -0.23 -27.01 12.47
CA LEU A 358 -0.69 -26.54 13.79
C LEU A 358 -1.71 -27.50 14.39
N ASP A 359 -2.63 -28.00 13.58
CA ASP A 359 -3.65 -28.96 14.02
C ASP A 359 -3.01 -30.27 14.49
N LEU A 360 -2.06 -30.80 13.71
CA LEU A 360 -1.31 -32.01 14.04
C LEU A 360 -0.49 -31.87 15.33
N LEU A 361 0.00 -30.67 15.63
CA LEU A 361 0.75 -30.38 16.86
C LEU A 361 -0.15 -30.13 18.07
N ARG A 362 -1.35 -29.57 17.87
CA ARG A 362 -2.27 -29.14 18.94
C ARG A 362 -3.40 -30.13 19.22
N ARG A 363 -3.76 -31.02 18.29
CA ARG A 363 -4.80 -32.04 18.51
C ARG A 363 -4.17 -33.38 18.88
N GLY A 364 -4.89 -34.15 19.70
CA GLY A 364 -4.43 -35.45 20.19
C GLY A 364 -4.22 -36.45 19.05
N PRO A 365 -3.23 -37.36 19.14
CA PRO A 365 -2.25 -37.55 20.22
C PRO A 365 -1.11 -36.51 20.18
N GLN A 366 -0.99 -35.71 21.25
CA GLN A 366 -0.05 -34.59 21.34
C GLN A 366 1.32 -35.06 21.83
N LEU A 367 2.38 -34.49 21.23
CA LEU A 367 3.73 -34.53 21.77
C LEU A 367 4.00 -33.17 22.39
N ASN A 368 4.09 -33.11 23.72
CA ASN A 368 4.28 -31.85 24.46
C ASN A 368 5.76 -31.60 24.79
N ASP A 369 6.62 -31.82 23.81
CA ASP A 369 8.06 -31.61 23.91
C ASP A 369 8.48 -30.23 23.37
N ASN A 370 9.69 -29.80 23.74
CA ASN A 370 10.21 -28.49 23.34
C ASN A 370 10.25 -28.30 21.81
N ASN A 371 10.50 -29.38 21.05
CA ASN A 371 10.50 -29.31 19.59
C ASN A 371 9.09 -29.05 19.03
N ALA A 372 8.06 -29.74 19.53
CA ALA A 372 6.68 -29.49 19.12
C ALA A 372 6.24 -28.06 19.46
N GLN A 373 6.57 -27.57 20.65
CA GLN A 373 6.24 -26.20 21.07
C GLN A 373 6.92 -25.15 20.19
N THR A 374 8.22 -25.31 19.92
CA THR A 374 8.98 -24.41 19.04
C THR A 374 8.42 -24.43 17.61
N THR A 375 8.11 -25.62 17.09
CA THR A 375 7.51 -25.77 15.76
C THR A 375 6.14 -25.08 15.72
N ALA A 376 5.29 -25.25 16.73
CA ALA A 376 3.98 -24.62 16.80
C ALA A 376 4.06 -23.08 16.88
N ALA A 377 5.07 -22.54 17.58
CA ALA A 377 5.32 -21.10 17.61
C ALA A 377 5.68 -20.58 16.21
N ASN A 378 6.64 -21.23 15.52
CA ASN A 378 7.02 -20.88 14.15
C ASN A 378 5.84 -20.95 13.17
N MET A 379 5.01 -22.01 13.27
CA MET A 379 3.82 -22.13 12.43
C MET A 379 2.80 -21.01 12.71
N SER A 380 2.68 -20.55 13.96
CA SER A 380 1.77 -19.44 14.28
C SER A 380 2.23 -18.14 13.63
N THR A 381 3.54 -17.84 13.69
CA THR A 381 4.13 -16.67 13.01
C THR A 381 3.96 -16.74 11.49
N LEU A 382 4.23 -17.91 10.89
CA LEU A 382 4.05 -18.12 9.44
C LEU A 382 2.59 -17.96 9.01
N MET A 383 1.65 -18.47 9.80
CA MET A 383 0.22 -18.32 9.55
C MET A 383 -0.19 -16.84 9.54
N ASP A 384 0.29 -16.05 10.51
CA ASP A 384 0.02 -14.61 10.57
C ASP A 384 0.61 -13.87 9.36
N GLN A 385 1.84 -14.21 8.96
CA GLN A 385 2.48 -13.63 7.77
C GLN A 385 1.71 -13.94 6.48
N LEU A 386 1.38 -15.21 6.24
CA LEU A 386 0.60 -15.64 5.07
C LEU A 386 -0.78 -14.99 5.05
N THR A 387 -1.42 -14.85 6.22
CA THR A 387 -2.70 -14.15 6.36
C THR A 387 -2.60 -12.67 5.98
N LYS A 388 -1.56 -11.96 6.44
CA LYS A 388 -1.33 -10.55 6.06
C LYS A 388 -1.09 -10.41 4.56
N LEU A 389 -0.30 -11.30 3.97
CA LEU A 389 -0.05 -11.33 2.53
C LEU A 389 -1.35 -11.57 1.75
N LEU A 390 -2.21 -12.50 2.18
CA LEU A 390 -3.52 -12.72 1.58
C LEU A 390 -4.41 -11.48 1.66
N PHE A 391 -4.49 -10.82 2.83
CA PHE A 391 -5.30 -9.60 2.97
C PHE A 391 -4.84 -8.50 2.02
N MET A 392 -3.53 -8.26 1.94
CA MET A 392 -2.97 -7.28 1.02
C MET A 392 -3.22 -7.66 -0.44
N LEU A 393 -3.09 -8.94 -0.79
CA LEU A 393 -3.35 -9.40 -2.15
C LEU A 393 -4.83 -9.19 -2.53
N VAL A 394 -5.75 -9.54 -1.64
CA VAL A 394 -7.19 -9.34 -1.81
C VAL A 394 -7.53 -7.86 -1.94
N SER A 395 -6.99 -7.00 -1.06
CA SER A 395 -7.28 -5.56 -1.11
C SER A 395 -6.78 -4.91 -2.40
N GLN A 396 -5.62 -5.33 -2.92
CA GLN A 396 -5.04 -4.76 -4.14
C GLN A 396 -5.61 -5.35 -5.43
N SER A 397 -6.24 -6.53 -5.35
CA SER A 397 -6.85 -7.19 -6.51
C SER A 397 -8.16 -6.56 -6.99
N PHE A 398 -8.80 -5.71 -6.18
CA PHE A 398 -10.02 -5.01 -6.58
C PHE A 398 -9.67 -3.72 -7.31
N VAL A 399 -9.91 -3.70 -8.62
CA VAL A 399 -9.46 -2.62 -9.51
C VAL A 399 -10.60 -2.08 -10.36
N VAL A 400 -10.48 -0.81 -10.77
CA VAL A 400 -11.35 -0.22 -11.78
C VAL A 400 -10.78 -0.56 -13.16
N SER A 401 -11.34 -1.53 -13.87
CA SER A 401 -10.87 -1.94 -15.20
C SER A 401 -11.22 -0.92 -16.28
N VAL A 402 -12.39 -0.29 -16.15
CA VAL A 402 -12.84 0.82 -17.01
C VAL A 402 -13.22 2.01 -16.14
N GLN A 403 -12.38 3.05 -16.19
CA GLN A 403 -12.66 4.32 -15.52
C GLN A 403 -13.83 5.04 -16.18
N PRO A 404 -14.68 5.73 -15.41
CA PRO A 404 -15.63 6.68 -15.98
C PRO A 404 -14.89 7.83 -16.67
N GLU A 405 -15.59 8.54 -17.56
CA GLU A 405 -15.05 9.74 -18.20
C GLU A 405 -14.65 10.78 -17.13
N PRO A 406 -13.48 11.44 -17.25
CA PRO A 406 -13.01 12.40 -16.25
C PRO A 406 -13.96 13.58 -16.01
N VAL A 407 -14.79 13.91 -17.01
CA VAL A 407 -15.77 14.99 -16.95
C VAL A 407 -17.16 14.39 -17.08
N LEU A 408 -17.87 14.30 -15.95
CA LEU A 408 -19.25 13.81 -15.91
C LEU A 408 -20.24 14.96 -16.02
N LYS A 409 -21.27 14.78 -16.86
CA LYS A 409 -22.41 15.70 -16.95
C LYS A 409 -23.61 15.15 -16.18
N THR A 410 -24.30 16.01 -15.43
CA THR A 410 -25.52 15.63 -14.70
C THR A 410 -26.58 15.08 -15.65
N GLN A 411 -27.31 14.07 -15.21
CA GLN A 411 -28.34 13.34 -15.96
C GLN A 411 -27.83 12.53 -17.17
N HIS A 412 -26.54 12.59 -17.49
CA HIS A 412 -25.93 11.74 -18.51
C HIS A 412 -25.52 10.39 -17.92
N LYS A 413 -25.65 9.35 -18.75
CA LYS A 413 -25.16 8.01 -18.41
C LYS A 413 -23.64 8.00 -18.48
N PHE A 414 -23.01 7.35 -17.51
CA PHE A 414 -21.60 7.00 -17.57
C PHE A 414 -21.44 5.48 -17.46
N VAL A 415 -20.30 4.99 -17.95
CA VAL A 415 -19.94 3.59 -17.88
C VAL A 415 -18.70 3.45 -17.01
N THR A 416 -18.72 2.50 -16.09
CA THR A 416 -17.52 2.06 -15.37
C THR A 416 -17.59 0.57 -15.09
N GLU A 417 -16.44 -0.06 -15.03
CA GLU A 417 -16.32 -1.48 -14.71
C GLU A 417 -15.26 -1.65 -13.63
N VAL A 418 -15.62 -2.43 -12.60
CA VAL A 418 -14.67 -2.91 -11.60
C VAL A 418 -14.47 -4.41 -11.78
N ARG A 419 -13.25 -4.88 -11.52
CA ARG A 419 -12.86 -6.28 -11.61
C ARG A 419 -12.13 -6.69 -10.33
N LEU A 420 -12.40 -7.91 -9.88
CA LEU A 420 -11.64 -8.59 -8.83
C LEU A 420 -10.67 -9.58 -9.49
N LEU A 421 -9.37 -9.28 -9.43
CA LEU A 421 -8.32 -10.03 -10.14
C LEU A 421 -7.98 -11.40 -9.50
N ILE A 422 -8.46 -11.69 -8.29
CA ILE A 422 -8.34 -13.04 -7.70
C ILE A 422 -9.37 -14.01 -8.28
N GLY A 423 -10.38 -13.51 -9.01
CA GLY A 423 -11.39 -14.35 -9.64
C GLY A 423 -12.19 -15.17 -8.64
N GLU A 424 -12.31 -16.48 -8.89
CA GLU A 424 -12.95 -17.44 -7.97
C GLU A 424 -11.97 -18.19 -7.05
N LYS A 425 -10.68 -17.87 -7.12
CA LYS A 425 -9.68 -18.48 -6.23
C LYS A 425 -10.04 -18.17 -4.78
N LEU A 426 -9.52 -18.98 -3.84
CA LEU A 426 -9.90 -18.97 -2.42
C LEU A 426 -11.31 -19.52 -2.12
N GLY A 427 -12.03 -20.06 -3.12
CA GLY A 427 -13.33 -20.71 -2.90
C GLY A 427 -14.46 -19.75 -2.51
N ILE A 428 -14.27 -18.44 -2.68
CA ILE A 428 -15.20 -17.39 -2.25
C ILE A 428 -16.29 -17.08 -3.28
N ARG A 429 -16.36 -17.81 -4.40
CA ARG A 429 -17.31 -17.57 -5.50
C ARG A 429 -18.75 -17.41 -5.00
N GLN A 430 -19.23 -18.29 -4.14
CA GLN A 430 -20.62 -18.28 -3.65
C GLN A 430 -20.92 -17.04 -2.79
N HIS A 431 -19.93 -16.51 -2.09
CA HIS A 431 -20.04 -15.29 -1.29
C HIS A 431 -19.97 -14.04 -2.17
N LEU A 432 -19.10 -14.06 -3.19
CA LEU A 432 -18.90 -12.93 -4.10
C LEU A 432 -20.08 -12.67 -5.04
N VAL A 433 -20.73 -13.71 -5.57
CA VAL A 433 -21.90 -13.56 -6.48
C VAL A 433 -23.08 -12.84 -5.80
N ASN A 434 -23.14 -12.88 -4.46
CA ASN A 434 -24.16 -12.16 -3.69
C ASN A 434 -23.67 -10.81 -3.15
N THR A 435 -22.45 -10.41 -3.47
CA THR A 435 -21.86 -9.15 -3.02
C THR A 435 -22.26 -8.02 -3.97
N ASN A 436 -22.82 -6.96 -3.41
CA ASN A 436 -23.14 -5.74 -4.14
C ASN A 436 -21.94 -4.79 -4.10
N VAL A 437 -21.51 -4.32 -5.26
CA VAL A 437 -20.59 -3.19 -5.39
C VAL A 437 -21.41 -1.92 -5.45
N THR A 438 -21.03 -0.89 -4.70
CA THR A 438 -21.70 0.42 -4.73
C THR A 438 -20.75 1.51 -5.20
N VAL A 439 -21.25 2.47 -5.96
CA VAL A 439 -20.53 3.63 -6.49
C VAL A 439 -21.03 4.87 -5.77
N LYS A 440 -20.12 5.57 -5.10
CA LYS A 440 -20.41 6.82 -4.39
C LYS A 440 -19.49 7.92 -4.89
N ILE A 441 -20.02 9.13 -4.99
CA ILE A 441 -19.24 10.33 -5.28
C ILE A 441 -18.92 11.07 -3.98
N ILE A 442 -17.64 11.29 -3.74
CA ILE A 442 -17.12 11.90 -2.50
C ILE A 442 -16.24 13.10 -2.84
N ALA A 443 -16.03 14.00 -1.88
CA ALA A 443 -15.10 15.11 -2.04
C ALA A 443 -13.65 14.61 -1.99
N GLU A 444 -12.71 15.38 -2.55
CA GLU A 444 -11.28 15.11 -2.44
C GLU A 444 -10.82 15.02 -0.98
N GLU A 445 -11.35 15.87 -0.10
CA GLU A 445 -11.04 15.85 1.34
C GLU A 445 -11.47 14.53 2.01
N GLU A 446 -12.68 14.07 1.72
CA GLU A 446 -13.20 12.79 2.23
C GLU A 446 -12.40 11.61 1.66
N ALA A 447 -11.94 11.70 0.41
CA ALA A 447 -11.06 10.70 -0.20
C ALA A 447 -9.68 10.61 0.47
N LYS A 448 -9.12 11.76 0.89
CA LYS A 448 -7.86 11.82 1.68
C LYS A 448 -8.03 11.25 3.09
N GLN A 449 -9.19 11.49 3.71
CA GLN A 449 -9.50 10.91 5.02
C GLN A 449 -9.70 9.39 4.97
N LEU A 450 -10.15 8.86 3.83
CA LEU A 450 -10.28 7.42 3.61
C LEU A 450 -8.96 6.70 3.35
N SER A 451 -8.00 7.38 2.72
CA SER A 451 -6.66 6.82 2.49
C SER A 451 -5.88 6.74 3.80
N SER A 452 -5.97 7.77 4.65
CA SER A 452 -5.34 7.82 5.97
C SER A 452 -6.00 6.95 7.07
N THR A 453 -6.99 6.11 6.74
CA THR A 453 -7.71 5.21 7.68
C THR A 453 -8.37 5.92 8.88
N HIS A 454 -8.55 7.24 8.83
CA HIS A 454 -9.11 8.03 9.93
C HIS A 454 -10.64 7.91 10.05
N VAL A 455 -11.34 7.44 9.00
CA VAL A 455 -12.81 7.40 8.94
C VAL A 455 -13.31 6.07 8.42
N ASN A 456 -14.33 5.51 9.08
CA ASN A 456 -14.97 4.27 8.65
C ASN A 456 -15.80 4.52 7.38
N HIS A 457 -15.77 3.58 6.42
CA HIS A 457 -16.49 3.66 5.13
C HIS A 457 -17.99 3.95 5.21
N LYS A 458 -18.62 3.75 6.39
CA LYS A 458 -20.03 4.04 6.63
C LYS A 458 -20.31 5.50 6.95
N ASP A 459 -19.32 6.23 7.43
CA ASP A 459 -19.48 7.61 7.94
C ASP A 459 -19.08 8.67 6.90
N ILE A 460 -18.65 8.25 5.70
CA ILE A 460 -18.25 9.15 4.62
C ILE A 460 -19.44 9.95 4.10
N LYS A 461 -19.28 11.27 4.04
CA LYS A 461 -20.28 12.16 3.43
C LYS A 461 -20.16 12.12 1.91
N THR A 462 -21.25 11.76 1.24
CA THR A 462 -21.32 11.84 -0.23
C THR A 462 -21.61 13.27 -0.68
N VAL A 463 -21.01 13.69 -1.80
CA VAL A 463 -21.23 15.03 -2.37
C VAL A 463 -22.26 15.04 -3.48
N GLY A 464 -22.90 13.91 -3.76
CA GLY A 464 -23.86 13.79 -4.85
C GLY A 464 -24.62 12.47 -4.81
N THR A 465 -25.65 12.38 -5.64
CA THR A 465 -26.50 11.20 -5.79
C THR A 465 -26.30 10.60 -7.17
N ILE A 466 -26.11 9.29 -7.21
CA ILE A 466 -26.00 8.49 -8.44
C ILE A 466 -27.23 7.59 -8.52
N SER A 467 -27.89 7.52 -9.68
CA SER A 467 -28.92 6.50 -9.94
C SER A 467 -28.26 5.23 -10.45
N ASN A 468 -28.79 4.05 -10.11
CA ASN A 468 -28.17 2.75 -10.39
C ASN A 468 -26.74 2.72 -9.83
N ASP A 469 -26.63 3.03 -8.55
CA ASP A 469 -25.39 3.16 -7.81
C ASP A 469 -24.87 1.82 -7.29
N PHE A 470 -25.64 0.73 -7.43
CA PHE A 470 -25.18 -0.61 -7.06
C PHE A 470 -25.29 -1.58 -8.22
N GLU A 471 -24.34 -2.52 -8.28
CA GLU A 471 -24.32 -3.63 -9.23
C GLU A 471 -23.75 -4.88 -8.56
N LYS A 472 -24.21 -6.06 -8.96
CA LYS A 472 -23.68 -7.32 -8.42
C LYS A 472 -22.41 -7.74 -9.13
N MET A 473 -21.50 -8.37 -8.39
CA MET A 473 -20.38 -9.07 -8.99
C MET A 473 -20.88 -10.28 -9.78
N THR A 474 -20.51 -10.35 -11.05
CA THR A 474 -20.84 -11.46 -11.95
C THR A 474 -19.57 -12.02 -12.59
N MET A 475 -19.60 -13.29 -12.94
CA MET A 475 -18.52 -13.91 -13.69
C MET A 475 -18.87 -13.90 -15.18
N ASP A 476 -17.97 -13.40 -16.02
CA ASP A 476 -18.13 -13.47 -17.47
C ASP A 476 -17.63 -14.80 -18.08
N GLU A 477 -17.80 -14.98 -19.39
CA GLU A 477 -17.36 -16.18 -20.13
C GLU A 477 -15.83 -16.38 -20.14
N ARG A 478 -15.06 -15.33 -19.79
CA ARG A 478 -13.60 -15.36 -19.69
C ARG A 478 -13.13 -15.57 -18.24
N ASN A 479 -14.05 -15.91 -17.34
CA ASN A 479 -13.81 -16.07 -15.89
C ASN A 479 -13.41 -14.77 -15.18
N HIS A 480 -13.75 -13.61 -15.71
CA HIS A 480 -13.55 -12.35 -15.00
C HIS A 480 -14.68 -12.12 -14.01
N MET A 481 -14.32 -11.91 -12.75
CA MET A 481 -15.25 -11.46 -11.72
C MET A 481 -15.36 -9.93 -11.80
N ALA A 482 -16.46 -9.41 -12.32
CA ALA A 482 -16.63 -7.98 -12.55
C ALA A 482 -18.06 -7.47 -12.23
N ALA A 483 -18.16 -6.18 -11.92
CA ALA A 483 -19.42 -5.46 -11.83
C ALA A 483 -19.41 -4.28 -12.82
N LYS A 484 -20.41 -4.24 -13.72
CA LYS A 484 -20.46 -3.32 -14.86
C LYS A 484 -21.59 -2.31 -14.70
N PHE A 485 -21.22 -1.07 -14.45
CA PHE A 485 -22.14 0.05 -14.25
C PHE A 485 -22.42 0.74 -15.59
N ASN A 486 -23.25 0.14 -16.45
CA ASN A 486 -23.50 0.66 -17.82
C ASN A 486 -24.56 1.76 -17.88
N ASN A 487 -25.41 1.86 -16.87
CA ASN A 487 -26.59 2.72 -16.85
C ASN A 487 -26.60 3.69 -15.66
N SER A 488 -25.46 3.89 -15.01
CA SER A 488 -25.33 4.80 -13.88
C SER A 488 -25.37 6.25 -14.35
N LYS A 489 -26.02 7.12 -13.58
CA LYS A 489 -26.15 8.55 -13.90
C LYS A 489 -25.94 9.40 -12.68
N LEU A 490 -25.18 10.48 -12.82
CA LEU A 490 -25.06 11.51 -11.78
C LEU A 490 -26.32 12.37 -11.77
N THR A 491 -27.17 12.27 -10.74
CA THR A 491 -28.46 12.99 -10.69
C THR A 491 -28.36 14.34 -9.99
N ARG A 492 -27.54 14.44 -8.94
CA ARG A 492 -27.28 15.68 -8.20
C ARG A 492 -25.82 15.74 -7.77
N ILE A 493 -25.25 16.94 -7.78
CA ILE A 493 -23.93 17.24 -7.21
C ILE A 493 -24.03 18.48 -6.32
N ALA A 494 -23.42 18.43 -5.15
CA ALA A 494 -23.29 19.57 -4.26
C ALA A 494 -22.19 20.48 -4.78
N HIS A 495 -22.56 21.62 -5.35
CA HIS A 495 -21.60 22.68 -5.68
C HIS A 495 -21.15 23.35 -4.38
N ARG A 496 -20.03 22.91 -3.78
CA ARG A 496 -19.36 23.76 -2.79
C ARG A 496 -18.85 25.01 -3.53
N LYS A 497 -19.19 26.20 -3.02
CA LYS A 497 -18.60 27.45 -3.50
C LYS A 497 -17.08 27.30 -3.42
N THR A 498 -16.38 27.52 -4.53
CA THR A 498 -14.94 27.78 -4.50
C THR A 498 -14.72 28.88 -3.47
N SER A 499 -13.91 28.63 -2.44
CA SER A 499 -13.55 29.67 -1.48
C SER A 499 -12.96 30.84 -2.25
N ALA A 500 -13.70 31.96 -2.26
CA ALA A 500 -13.24 33.20 -2.83
C ALA A 500 -11.99 33.66 -2.04
N LYS A 501 -10.93 34.05 -2.77
CA LYS A 501 -9.59 34.46 -2.32
C LYS A 501 -8.64 33.32 -1.89
N ARG A 502 -8.03 32.66 -2.88
CA ARG A 502 -6.55 32.63 -2.91
C ARG A 502 -6.11 33.89 -3.64
N ARG A 503 -5.37 34.76 -2.95
CA ARG A 503 -4.65 35.87 -3.59
C ARG A 503 -3.73 35.25 -4.65
N HIS A 504 -3.84 35.74 -5.88
CA HIS A 504 -2.78 35.62 -6.85
C HIS A 504 -1.58 36.41 -6.29
N ASP A 505 -0.69 35.74 -5.58
CA ASP A 505 0.65 36.25 -5.31
C ASP A 505 1.63 35.13 -5.65
N GLY A 506 2.42 35.38 -6.70
CA GLY A 506 3.69 34.71 -6.95
C GLY A 506 3.63 33.45 -7.81
N LEU A 507 3.61 33.61 -9.14
CA LEU A 507 4.56 32.92 -10.04
C LEU A 507 4.51 33.55 -11.45
N GLU A 508 4.82 34.85 -11.55
CA GLU A 508 5.31 35.37 -12.83
C GLU A 508 6.76 34.91 -12.98
N MET A 509 6.91 33.74 -13.60
CA MET A 509 8.20 33.26 -14.11
C MET A 509 8.67 34.20 -15.21
N LEU A 510 9.69 34.97 -14.86
CA LEU A 510 10.46 35.86 -15.70
C LEU A 510 11.06 35.08 -16.89
N VAL A 511 10.43 35.17 -18.06
CA VAL A 511 11.04 34.74 -19.32
C VAL A 511 11.99 35.85 -19.79
N GLN A 512 13.27 35.74 -19.41
CA GLN A 512 14.34 36.53 -20.06
C GLN A 512 14.55 36.00 -21.47
N HIS A 513 14.15 36.78 -22.48
CA HIS A 513 14.71 36.67 -23.82
C HIS A 513 15.95 37.56 -23.92
N ALA A 514 17.07 36.92 -24.26
CA ALA A 514 18.30 37.57 -24.68
C ALA A 514 18.18 38.08 -26.13
N GLY A 515 18.75 39.25 -26.38
CA GLY A 515 18.84 39.94 -27.66
C GLY A 515 18.57 41.43 -27.42
N GLY A 516 19.55 42.31 -27.30
CA GLY A 516 20.72 42.42 -28.17
C GLY A 516 20.61 43.73 -28.93
N ASP A 517 21.07 44.80 -28.26
CA ASP A 517 21.74 45.96 -28.85
C ASP A 517 20.92 47.04 -29.61
N ARG A 518 20.82 48.24 -29.01
CA ARG A 518 21.46 49.48 -29.53
C ARG A 518 21.10 50.71 -28.69
N SER A 519 22.07 51.13 -27.89
CA SER A 519 22.59 52.51 -27.76
C SER A 519 21.64 53.72 -27.97
N LYS A 520 21.41 54.51 -26.92
CA LYS A 520 21.84 55.92 -26.85
C LYS A 520 21.74 56.50 -25.43
N VAL A 521 22.64 57.43 -25.18
CA VAL A 521 23.22 57.83 -23.88
C VAL A 521 22.79 59.26 -23.52
N ARG A 522 22.57 59.48 -22.20
CA ARG A 522 22.68 60.71 -21.38
C ARG A 522 21.90 61.99 -21.73
N SER A 523 21.20 62.54 -20.73
CA SER A 523 21.66 63.63 -19.81
C SER A 523 20.43 64.20 -19.06
N SER A 524 20.33 64.14 -17.73
CA SER A 524 20.92 65.00 -16.67
C SER A 524 20.09 66.26 -16.30
N LEU A 525 19.31 66.12 -15.21
CA LEU A 525 19.11 67.08 -14.08
C LEU A 525 18.28 68.38 -14.33
N PRO A 526 17.85 69.13 -13.28
CA PRO A 526 16.72 68.79 -12.39
C PRO A 526 15.79 70.01 -12.07
N HIS A 527 14.71 69.74 -11.33
CA HIS A 527 13.95 70.62 -10.41
C HIS A 527 13.78 72.13 -10.68
N GLN A 528 12.52 72.58 -10.73
CA GLN A 528 12.06 73.71 -9.89
C GLN A 528 10.56 73.64 -9.60
N HIS A 529 10.22 74.06 -8.38
CA HIS A 529 8.94 73.99 -7.69
C HIS A 529 8.29 75.39 -7.65
N PHE A 530 6.97 75.43 -7.41
CA PHE A 530 6.10 76.55 -6.92
C PHE A 530 5.28 77.35 -7.96
N PRO A 531 4.12 77.96 -7.58
CA PRO A 531 2.81 77.30 -7.50
C PRO A 531 1.66 78.14 -8.13
N ALA A 532 0.43 77.66 -7.91
CA ALA A 532 -0.91 78.16 -8.24
C ALA A 532 -1.14 79.69 -8.37
N GLY A 533 -2.04 80.05 -9.29
CA GLY A 533 -2.74 81.34 -9.33
C GLY A 533 -3.74 81.47 -10.50
N GLN A 534 -5.01 81.10 -10.29
CA GLN A 534 -6.16 81.82 -10.86
C GLN A 534 -6.28 83.19 -10.13
N PRO A 535 -7.06 84.21 -10.56
CA PRO A 535 -8.19 84.21 -11.53
C PRO A 535 -8.26 85.42 -12.51
N GLY A 536 -9.24 85.40 -13.41
CA GLY A 536 -10.08 86.58 -13.71
C GLY A 536 -9.84 87.36 -15.02
N GLN A 537 -10.88 87.36 -15.88
CA GLN A 537 -11.42 88.45 -16.75
C GLN A 537 -10.41 89.36 -17.48
N VAL A 538 -10.47 89.52 -18.81
CA VAL A 538 -11.57 89.99 -19.66
C VAL A 538 -11.46 89.38 -21.06
#